data_AF-A0A645JFN5-F1
#
_entry.id   AF-A0A645JFN5-F1
#
_cell.length_a   1.000
_cell.length_b   1.000
_cell.length_c   1.000
_cell.angle_alpha   90.00
_cell.angle_beta   90.00
_cell.angle_gamma   90.00
#
_symmetry.space_group_name_H-M   'P 1'
#
loop_
_entity.id
_entity.type
_entity.pdbx_description
1 polymer ?
#
loop_
_entity_poly.entity_id
_entity_poly.type
_entity_poly.pdbx_seq_one_letter_code
_entity_poly.pdbx_strand_id
1 'polypeptide(L)'
;MELVKELPGDDNAKAETIENNLKHEIVKKMSGNPVYYNTMSEMLEDIIAHRKIEAMSYEEYLRQVVEMAQAILHPEDDSSYPNEIKDSAAKRAIYDYLERDLNLSLEIDHAIRISIRPQWHDHFQKQQAIRRSIYDKLITAKHVEPKVTQETEDLYEIARRQTEYDQ
;
A
#
# COMPACT_ATOMS: atom_id res chain seq x y z
N MET A 1 24.59 -7.70 -7.78
CA MET A 1 24.55 -7.34 -9.21
C MET A 1 24.82 -8.50 -10.18
N GLU A 2 25.24 -9.69 -9.74
CA GLU A 2 25.34 -10.87 -10.63
C GLU A 2 24.00 -11.30 -11.23
N LEU A 3 22.88 -11.17 -10.50
CA LEU A 3 21.52 -11.47 -11.00
C LEU A 3 21.14 -10.75 -12.30
N VAL A 4 21.61 -9.51 -12.51
CA VAL A 4 21.32 -8.74 -13.73
C VAL A 4 22.15 -9.24 -14.92
N LYS A 5 23.30 -9.87 -14.67
CA LYS A 5 24.18 -10.41 -15.73
C LYS A 5 23.58 -11.65 -16.41
N GLU A 6 22.71 -12.38 -15.71
CA GLU A 6 22.02 -13.56 -16.25
C GLU A 6 20.82 -13.20 -17.14
N LEU A 7 20.34 -11.95 -17.09
CA LEU A 7 19.29 -11.49 -17.99
C LEU A 7 19.81 -11.39 -19.43
N PRO A 8 19.07 -11.91 -20.42
CA PRO A 8 19.48 -11.87 -21.82
C PRO A 8 19.43 -10.45 -22.38
N GLY A 9 20.22 -10.19 -23.42
CA GLY A 9 20.19 -8.94 -24.18
C GLY A 9 21.17 -7.86 -23.69
N ASP A 10 21.06 -6.69 -24.31
CA ASP A 10 21.82 -5.50 -23.93
C ASP A 10 21.21 -4.82 -22.68
N ASP A 11 21.84 -3.74 -22.22
CA ASP A 11 21.41 -3.04 -21.01
C ASP A 11 19.98 -2.47 -21.13
N ASN A 12 19.53 -2.14 -22.34
CA ASN A 12 18.16 -1.70 -22.59
C ASN A 12 17.15 -2.84 -22.44
N ALA A 13 17.42 -4.01 -23.03
CA ALA A 13 16.56 -5.19 -22.90
C ALA A 13 16.46 -5.67 -21.44
N LYS A 14 17.57 -5.60 -20.71
CA LYS A 14 17.61 -5.90 -19.27
C LYS A 14 16.79 -4.90 -18.46
N ALA A 15 16.95 -3.61 -18.72
CA ALA A 15 16.19 -2.56 -18.04
C ALA A 15 14.68 -2.73 -18.26
N GLU A 16 14.25 -2.96 -19.50
CA GLU A 16 12.84 -3.21 -19.82
C GLU A 16 12.28 -4.42 -19.06
N THR A 17 13.07 -5.50 -18.94
CA THR A 17 12.68 -6.68 -18.17
C THR A 17 12.50 -6.36 -16.69
N ILE A 18 13.43 -5.60 -16.09
CA ILE A 18 13.34 -5.16 -14.69
C ILE A 18 12.12 -4.27 -14.48
N GLU A 19 11.94 -3.26 -15.34
CA GLU A 19 10.83 -2.32 -15.30
C GLU A 19 9.47 -3.04 -15.35
N ASN A 20 9.33 -4.02 -16.25
CA ASN A 20 8.11 -4.81 -16.38
C ASN A 20 7.83 -5.67 -15.14
N ASN A 21 8.87 -6.26 -14.55
CA ASN A 21 8.73 -7.03 -13.31
C ASN A 21 8.31 -6.15 -12.13
N LEU A 22 8.88 -4.95 -11.99
CA LEU A 22 8.50 -4.00 -10.95
C LEU A 22 7.05 -3.53 -11.13
N LYS A 23 6.65 -3.15 -12.35
CA LYS A 23 5.26 -2.78 -12.66
C LYS A 23 4.29 -3.91 -12.30
N HIS A 24 4.63 -5.14 -12.66
CA HIS A 24 3.80 -6.30 -12.35
C HIS A 24 3.61 -6.48 -10.83
N GLU A 25 4.69 -6.39 -10.06
CA GLU A 25 4.61 -6.58 -8.61
C GLU A 25 3.87 -5.42 -7.91
N ILE A 26 4.03 -4.18 -8.39
CA ILE A 26 3.23 -3.02 -7.94
C ILE A 26 1.74 -3.26 -8.18
N VAL A 27 1.35 -3.63 -9.40
CA VAL A 27 -0.07 -3.87 -9.76
C VAL A 27 -0.68 -4.98 -8.92
N LYS A 28 0.06 -6.07 -8.70
CA LYS A 28 -0.37 -7.20 -7.86
C LYS A 28 -0.63 -6.77 -6.42
N LYS A 29 0.20 -5.89 -5.85
CA LYS A 29 0.08 -5.44 -4.46
C LYS A 29 -0.83 -4.21 -4.28
N MET A 30 -1.18 -3.53 -5.37
CA MET A 30 -2.04 -2.33 -5.40
C MET A 30 -3.35 -2.50 -4.61
N SER A 31 -3.96 -3.69 -4.69
CA SER A 31 -5.23 -3.95 -3.99
C SER A 31 -5.11 -3.82 -2.46
N GLY A 32 -3.96 -4.16 -1.88
CA GLY A 32 -3.73 -4.16 -0.43
C GLY A 32 -3.45 -2.78 0.16
N ASN A 33 -2.77 -1.89 -0.58
CA ASN A 33 -2.52 -0.51 -0.17
C ASN A 33 -2.40 0.41 -1.40
N PRO A 34 -3.53 0.91 -1.94
CA PRO A 34 -3.52 1.70 -3.17
C PRO A 34 -2.68 2.97 -3.07
N VAL A 35 -2.66 3.63 -1.91
CA VAL A 35 -1.90 4.88 -1.73
C VAL A 35 -0.41 4.63 -1.88
N TYR A 36 0.13 3.66 -1.14
CA TYR A 36 1.57 3.34 -1.18
C TYR A 36 2.02 2.90 -2.57
N TYR A 37 1.28 1.98 -3.20
CA TYR A 37 1.70 1.42 -4.48
C TYR A 37 1.45 2.38 -5.66
N ASN A 38 0.54 3.36 -5.55
CA ASN A 38 0.48 4.47 -6.50
C ASN A 38 1.75 5.32 -6.43
N THR A 39 2.22 5.67 -5.23
CA THR A 39 3.49 6.40 -5.07
C THR A 39 4.66 5.60 -5.64
N MET A 40 4.72 4.28 -5.42
CA MET A 40 5.74 3.43 -6.04
C MET A 40 5.66 3.42 -7.58
N SER A 41 4.44 3.46 -8.14
CA SER A 41 4.24 3.53 -9.58
C SER A 41 4.77 4.84 -10.17
N GLU A 42 4.45 5.97 -9.54
CA GLU A 42 4.95 7.30 -9.94
C GLU A 42 6.48 7.37 -9.87
N MET A 43 7.06 6.90 -8.76
CA MET A 43 8.52 6.84 -8.62
C MET A 43 9.17 5.96 -9.69
N LEU A 44 8.54 4.84 -10.08
CA LEU A 44 9.07 3.97 -11.13
C LEU A 44 9.02 4.67 -12.49
N GLU A 45 7.95 5.40 -12.79
CA GLU A 45 7.85 6.21 -14.01
C GLU A 45 8.96 7.26 -14.10
N ASP A 46 9.28 7.91 -12.98
CA ASP A 46 10.37 8.88 -12.90
C ASP A 46 11.74 8.23 -13.15
N ILE A 47 12.01 7.05 -12.57
CA ILE A 47 13.26 6.30 -12.81
C ILE A 47 13.38 5.96 -14.31
N ILE A 48 12.30 5.46 -14.90
CA ILE A 48 12.25 5.08 -16.32
C ILE A 48 12.49 6.30 -17.21
N ALA A 49 11.86 7.43 -16.89
CA ALA A 49 12.01 8.67 -17.65
C ALA A 49 13.46 9.16 -17.62
N HIS A 50 14.07 9.25 -16.44
CA HIS A 50 15.46 9.69 -16.30
C HIS A 50 16.46 8.77 -16.99
N ARG A 51 16.24 7.43 -16.95
CA ARG A 51 17.07 6.49 -17.70
C ARG A 51 16.98 6.73 -19.21
N LYS A 52 15.77 6.90 -19.75
CA LYS A 52 15.54 7.07 -21.19
C LYS A 52 16.16 8.35 -21.78
N ILE A 53 16.29 9.39 -20.96
CA ILE A 53 16.95 10.64 -21.35
C ILE A 53 18.44 10.67 -20.99
N GLU A 54 18.99 9.53 -20.56
CA GLU A 54 20.40 9.38 -20.12
C GLU A 54 20.78 10.35 -18.99
N ALA A 55 19.82 10.75 -18.15
CA ALA A 55 20.06 11.62 -17.00
C ALA A 55 20.69 10.90 -15.80
N MET A 56 20.93 9.58 -15.91
CA MET A 56 21.61 8.76 -14.90
C MET A 56 22.46 7.68 -15.58
N SER A 57 23.50 7.22 -14.87
CA SER A 57 24.30 6.07 -15.33
C SER A 57 23.50 4.78 -15.17
N TYR A 58 23.90 3.73 -15.89
CA TYR A 58 23.28 2.41 -15.75
C TYR A 58 23.47 1.83 -14.35
N GLU A 59 24.63 2.08 -13.72
CA GLU A 59 24.89 1.65 -12.33
C GLU A 59 23.95 2.35 -11.35
N GLU A 60 23.72 3.66 -11.52
CA GLU A 60 22.80 4.43 -10.70
C GLU A 60 21.35 3.96 -10.90
N TYR A 61 20.95 3.68 -12.14
CA TYR A 61 19.66 3.06 -12.45
C TYR A 61 19.50 1.72 -11.70
N LEU A 62 20.51 0.84 -11.78
CA LEU A 62 20.48 -0.46 -11.10
C LEU A 62 20.38 -0.32 -9.58
N ARG A 63 21.04 0.68 -8.98
CA ARG A 63 20.91 0.98 -7.56
C ARG A 63 19.47 1.37 -7.20
N GLN A 64 18.89 2.31 -7.94
CA GLN A 64 17.54 2.80 -7.66
C GLN A 64 16.45 1.73 -7.82
N VAL A 65 16.53 0.89 -8.86
CA VAL A 65 15.55 -0.22 -9.04
C VAL A 65 15.69 -1.32 -8.00
N VAL A 66 16.88 -1.54 -7.44
CA VAL A 66 17.08 -2.45 -6.31
C VAL A 66 16.45 -1.89 -5.03
N GLU A 67 16.68 -0.61 -4.73
CA GLU A 67 16.06 0.07 -3.59
C GLU A 67 14.53 0.05 -3.71
N MET A 68 14.00 0.32 -4.90
CA MET A 68 12.56 0.23 -5.17
C MET A 68 12.01 -1.19 -5.02
N ALA A 69 12.74 -2.21 -5.51
CA ALA A 69 12.33 -3.60 -5.32
C ALA A 69 12.22 -3.96 -3.84
N GLN A 70 13.16 -3.49 -3.01
CA GLN A 70 13.10 -3.68 -1.56
C GLN A 70 11.88 -2.97 -0.96
N ALA A 71 11.60 -1.72 -1.32
CA ALA A 71 10.42 -0.99 -0.84
C ALA A 71 9.09 -1.68 -1.22
N ILE A 72 8.98 -2.21 -2.44
CA ILE A 72 7.79 -2.94 -2.91
C ILE A 72 7.61 -4.27 -2.16
N LEU A 73 8.70 -4.99 -1.91
CA LEU A 73 8.66 -6.31 -1.26
C LEU A 73 8.48 -6.19 0.26
N HIS A 74 9.14 -5.21 0.87
CA HIS A 74 9.26 -4.99 2.30
C HIS A 74 8.82 -3.57 2.70
N PRO A 75 7.55 -3.19 2.48
CA PRO A 75 7.03 -1.90 2.94
C PRO A 75 7.10 -1.78 4.47
N GLU A 76 7.10 -2.90 5.18
CA GLU A 76 7.37 -2.97 6.61
C GLU A 76 8.78 -2.57 7.00
N ASP A 77 9.72 -2.30 6.10
CA ASP A 77 11.05 -1.79 6.44
C ASP A 77 11.14 -0.25 6.34
N ASP A 78 10.15 0.39 5.72
CA ASP A 78 10.11 1.85 5.54
C ASP A 78 10.12 2.57 6.89
N SER A 79 11.21 3.30 7.14
CA SER A 79 11.45 4.07 8.36
C SER A 79 10.46 5.21 8.59
N SER A 80 9.69 5.59 7.57
CA SER A 80 8.69 6.64 7.66
C SER A 80 7.43 6.19 8.41
N TYR A 81 7.18 4.88 8.52
CA TYR A 81 6.09 4.36 9.35
C TYR A 81 6.46 4.35 10.84
N PRO A 82 5.56 4.82 11.73
CA PRO A 82 5.69 4.62 13.17
C PRO A 82 5.73 3.12 13.53
N ASN A 83 6.40 2.76 14.63
CA ASN A 83 6.53 1.36 15.07
C ASN A 83 5.17 0.68 15.28
N GLU A 84 4.17 1.43 15.72
CA GLU A 84 2.80 0.94 15.97
C GLU A 84 2.04 0.55 14.69
N ILE A 85 2.51 1.05 13.53
CA ILE A 85 1.95 0.86 12.19
C ILE A 85 2.79 -0.12 11.37
N LYS A 86 4.13 0.00 11.47
CA LYS A 86 5.13 -0.60 10.58
C LYS A 86 4.94 -2.11 10.37
N ASP A 87 4.57 -2.87 11.39
CA ASP A 87 4.50 -4.35 11.33
C ASP A 87 3.15 -4.92 10.84
N SER A 88 2.15 -4.08 10.55
CA SER A 88 0.82 -4.53 10.08
C SER A 88 0.48 -3.92 8.72
N ALA A 89 0.20 -4.77 7.73
CA ALA A 89 -0.21 -4.35 6.40
C ALA A 89 -1.54 -3.60 6.45
N ALA A 90 -2.48 -4.07 7.29
CA ALA A 90 -3.76 -3.42 7.50
C ALA A 90 -3.58 -2.00 8.06
N LYS A 91 -2.73 -1.84 9.08
CA LYS A 91 -2.45 -0.52 9.66
C LYS A 91 -1.74 0.41 8.69
N ARG A 92 -0.75 -0.09 7.91
CA ARG A 92 -0.09 0.72 6.87
C ARG A 92 -1.10 1.26 5.86
N ALA A 93 -1.99 0.41 5.36
CA ALA A 93 -3.01 0.83 4.38
C ALA A 93 -4.00 1.86 4.94
N ILE A 94 -4.46 1.68 6.19
CA ILE A 94 -5.33 2.64 6.87
C ILE A 94 -4.58 3.96 7.10
N TYR A 95 -3.32 3.90 7.54
CA TYR A 95 -2.49 5.06 7.82
C TYR A 95 -2.19 5.89 6.58
N ASP A 96 -1.86 5.25 5.47
CA ASP A 96 -1.63 5.95 4.21
C ASP A 96 -2.91 6.57 3.66
N TYR A 97 -4.05 5.90 3.81
CA TYR A 97 -5.36 6.46 3.44
C TYR A 97 -5.71 7.69 4.28
N LEU A 98 -5.47 7.64 5.58
CA LEU A 98 -5.78 8.71 6.54
C LEU A 98 -4.71 9.81 6.59
N GLU A 99 -3.98 10.03 5.50
CA GLU A 99 -2.95 11.07 5.40
C GLU A 99 -1.96 11.04 6.56
N ARG A 100 -1.62 9.83 7.02
CA ARG A 100 -0.63 9.58 8.08
C ARG A 100 -1.06 10.04 9.48
N ASP A 101 -2.36 10.12 9.76
CA ASP A 101 -2.88 10.32 11.12
C ASP A 101 -2.72 9.05 11.96
N LEU A 102 -1.70 9.02 12.82
CA LEU A 102 -1.38 7.88 13.68
C LEU A 102 -2.54 7.52 14.62
N ASN A 103 -3.12 8.51 15.30
CA ASN A 103 -4.11 8.25 16.34
C ASN A 103 -5.40 7.70 15.72
N LEU A 104 -5.88 8.34 14.66
CA LEU A 104 -7.09 7.91 13.99
C LEU A 104 -6.91 6.52 13.36
N SER A 105 -5.74 6.24 12.79
CA SER A 105 -5.44 4.95 12.18
C SER A 105 -5.49 3.80 13.19
N LEU A 106 -4.90 3.98 14.36
CA LEU A 106 -4.94 2.99 15.44
C LEU A 106 -6.35 2.81 16.00
N GLU A 107 -7.12 3.89 16.12
CA GLU A 107 -8.51 3.83 16.56
C GLU A 107 -9.42 3.08 15.56
N ILE A 108 -9.20 3.29 14.25
CA ILE A 108 -9.94 2.61 13.18
C ILE A 108 -9.58 1.13 13.10
N ASP A 109 -8.28 0.78 13.10
CA ASP A 109 -7.83 -0.63 13.15
C ASP A 109 -8.43 -1.35 14.36
N HIS A 110 -8.38 -0.72 15.54
CA HIS A 110 -8.97 -1.29 16.74
C HIS A 110 -10.49 -1.47 16.61
N ALA A 111 -11.23 -0.48 16.10
CA ALA A 111 -12.68 -0.54 15.90
C ALA A 111 -13.09 -1.66 14.93
N ILE A 112 -12.31 -1.86 13.86
CA ILE A 112 -12.50 -2.97 12.92
C ILE A 112 -12.28 -4.31 13.64
N ARG A 113 -11.16 -4.47 14.36
CA ARG A 113 -10.83 -5.73 15.05
C ARG A 113 -11.89 -6.16 16.05
N ILE A 114 -12.46 -5.23 16.82
CA ILE A 114 -13.50 -5.57 17.81
C ILE A 114 -14.87 -5.86 17.18
N SER A 115 -15.13 -5.35 15.97
CA SER A 115 -16.40 -5.53 15.26
C SER A 115 -16.42 -6.79 14.39
N ILE A 116 -15.24 -7.32 14.01
CA ILE A 116 -15.11 -8.58 13.28
C ILE A 116 -15.76 -9.74 14.05
N ARG A 117 -16.45 -10.58 13.29
CA ARG A 117 -17.08 -11.82 13.73
C ARG A 117 -16.77 -12.90 12.68
N PRO A 118 -16.72 -14.19 13.06
CA PRO A 118 -16.44 -15.26 12.11
C PRO A 118 -17.34 -15.18 10.86
N GLN A 119 -16.76 -15.40 9.68
CA GLN A 119 -17.47 -15.39 8.38
C GLN A 119 -18.12 -14.02 8.06
N TRP A 120 -17.57 -12.90 8.53
CA TRP A 120 -18.17 -11.58 8.29
C TRP A 120 -18.27 -11.22 6.80
N HIS A 121 -17.35 -11.69 5.97
CA HIS A 121 -17.32 -11.45 4.53
C HIS A 121 -18.60 -11.84 3.80
N ASP A 122 -19.35 -12.83 4.28
CA ASP A 122 -20.57 -13.33 3.63
C ASP A 122 -21.87 -12.83 4.29
N HIS A 123 -21.76 -12.08 5.39
CA HIS A 123 -22.89 -11.71 6.21
C HIS A 123 -23.10 -10.20 6.24
N PHE A 124 -24.12 -9.74 5.53
CA PHE A 124 -24.46 -8.31 5.43
C PHE A 124 -24.51 -7.59 6.79
N GLN A 125 -25.13 -8.17 7.81
CA GLN A 125 -25.21 -7.54 9.14
C GLN A 125 -23.84 -7.36 9.80
N LYS A 126 -22.90 -8.31 9.60
CA LYS A 126 -21.54 -8.23 10.14
C LYS A 126 -20.72 -7.19 9.38
N GLN A 127 -20.85 -7.13 8.05
CA GLN A 127 -20.25 -6.08 7.24
C GLN A 127 -20.75 -4.68 7.63
N GLN A 128 -22.06 -4.54 7.90
CA GLN A 128 -22.65 -3.28 8.36
C GLN A 128 -22.17 -2.88 9.77
N ALA A 129 -21.93 -3.85 10.66
CA ALA A 129 -21.34 -3.58 11.97
C ALA A 129 -19.93 -2.98 11.84
N ILE A 130 -19.10 -3.50 10.92
CA ILE A 130 -17.76 -2.97 10.66
C ILE A 130 -17.85 -1.54 10.10
N ARG A 131 -18.65 -1.32 9.05
CA ARG A 131 -18.88 0.04 8.51
C ARG A 131 -19.30 1.03 9.57
N ARG A 132 -20.26 0.65 10.42
CA ARG A 132 -20.73 1.51 11.50
C ARG A 132 -19.62 1.85 12.49
N SER A 133 -18.79 0.87 12.84
CA SER A 133 -17.66 1.11 13.76
C SER A 133 -16.63 2.09 13.19
N ILE A 134 -16.38 2.05 11.87
CA ILE A 134 -15.51 2.99 11.15
C ILE A 134 -16.16 4.39 11.14
N TYR A 135 -17.43 4.47 10.73
CA TYR A 135 -18.18 5.72 10.66
C TYR A 135 -18.21 6.47 12.00
N ASP A 136 -18.53 5.77 13.08
CA ASP A 136 -18.60 6.35 14.43
C ASP A 136 -17.24 6.97 14.86
N LYS A 137 -16.12 6.37 14.42
CA LYS A 137 -14.78 6.86 14.70
C LYS A 137 -14.40 8.09 13.89
N LEU A 138 -14.74 8.11 12.60
CA LEU A 138 -14.53 9.29 11.75
C LEU A 138 -15.37 10.48 12.24
N ILE A 139 -16.63 10.27 12.64
CA ILE A 139 -17.47 11.33 13.23
C ILE A 139 -16.85 11.85 14.53
N THR A 140 -16.36 10.96 15.40
CA THR A 140 -15.67 11.36 16.65
C THR A 140 -14.42 12.19 16.36
N ALA A 141 -13.70 11.85 15.29
CA ALA A 141 -12.56 12.61 14.78
C ALA A 141 -12.93 13.91 14.04
N LYS A 142 -14.22 14.31 14.04
CA LYS A 142 -14.77 15.54 13.44
C LYS A 142 -14.78 15.55 11.91
N HIS A 143 -14.74 14.40 11.26
CA HIS A 143 -15.09 14.30 9.86
C HIS A 143 -16.60 14.53 9.69
N VAL A 144 -17.01 15.12 8.56
CA VAL A 144 -18.42 15.52 8.33
C VAL A 144 -18.91 15.03 6.97
N GLU A 145 -20.23 14.92 6.84
CA GLU A 145 -20.88 14.52 5.58
C GLU A 145 -20.64 15.55 4.46
N PRO A 146 -20.51 15.12 3.20
CA PRO A 146 -20.60 13.74 2.70
C PRO A 146 -19.29 12.93 2.79
N LYS A 147 -18.19 13.57 3.25
CA LYS A 147 -16.83 12.99 3.25
C LYS A 147 -16.77 11.70 4.06
N VAL A 148 -17.37 11.72 5.25
CA VAL A 148 -17.34 10.58 6.18
C VAL A 148 -18.02 9.32 5.62
N THR A 149 -19.08 9.47 4.81
CA THR A 149 -19.72 8.33 4.15
C THR A 149 -18.77 7.67 3.15
N GLN A 150 -18.08 8.46 2.33
CA GLN A 150 -17.10 7.93 1.37
C GLN A 150 -15.90 7.30 2.09
N GLU A 151 -15.35 7.99 3.10
CA GLU A 151 -14.21 7.50 3.88
C GLU A 151 -14.53 6.18 4.60
N THR A 152 -15.77 6.03 5.07
CA THR A 152 -16.23 4.78 5.67
C THR A 152 -16.19 3.62 4.68
N GLU A 153 -16.69 3.82 3.45
CA GLU A 153 -16.67 2.78 2.43
C GLU A 153 -15.25 2.47 1.96
N ASP A 154 -14.41 3.48 1.78
CA ASP A 154 -13.01 3.28 1.37
C ASP A 154 -12.22 2.48 2.42
N LEU A 155 -12.32 2.86 3.70
CA LEU A 155 -11.68 2.15 4.81
C LEU A 155 -12.24 0.74 4.99
N TYR A 156 -13.55 0.56 4.78
CA TYR A 156 -14.16 -0.77 4.77
C TYR A 156 -13.58 -1.65 3.64
N GLU A 157 -13.43 -1.11 2.43
CA GLU A 157 -12.86 -1.84 1.30
C GLU A 157 -11.36 -2.12 1.51
N ILE A 158 -10.61 -1.22 2.14
CA ILE A 158 -9.24 -1.49 2.60
C ILE A 158 -9.25 -2.68 3.56
N ALA A 159 -10.11 -2.65 4.59
CA ALA A 159 -10.21 -3.73 5.57
C ALA A 159 -10.57 -5.07 4.93
N ARG A 160 -11.54 -5.09 4.02
CA ARG A 160 -11.97 -6.29 3.30
C ARG A 160 -10.85 -7.01 2.57
N ARG A 161 -9.78 -6.30 2.18
CA ARG A 161 -8.65 -6.86 1.43
C ARG A 161 -7.51 -7.35 2.33
N GLN A 162 -7.58 -7.12 3.64
CA GLN A 162 -6.52 -7.51 4.58
C GLN A 162 -6.82 -8.88 5.17
N THR A 163 -5.90 -9.82 4.98
CA THR A 163 -5.98 -11.16 5.58
C THR A 163 -5.89 -11.13 7.11
N GLU A 164 -5.32 -10.06 7.68
CA GLU A 164 -5.28 -9.83 9.13
C GLU A 164 -6.67 -9.78 9.80
N TYR A 165 -7.71 -9.53 9.00
CA TYR A 165 -9.10 -9.41 9.42
C TYR A 165 -9.95 -10.65 9.09
N ASP A 166 -9.36 -11.73 8.58
CA ASP A 166 -10.08 -12.98 8.23
C ASP A 166 -10.34 -13.90 9.43
N GLN A 167 -10.40 -13.34 10.64
CA GLN A 167 -10.55 -14.07 11.91
C GLN A 167 -12.00 -14.53 12.20
#